data_AF-A0A821JRU1-F1
#
_entry.id   AF-A0A821JRU1-F1
#
_cell.length_a   1.000
_cell.length_b   1.000
_cell.length_c   1.000
_cell.angle_alpha   90.00
_cell.angle_beta   90.00
_cell.angle_gamma   90.00
#
_symmetry.space_group_name_H-M   'P 1'
#
loop_
_entity.id
_entity.type
_entity.pdbx_description
1 polymer ?
#
loop_
_entity_poly.entity_id
_entity_poly.type
_entity_poly.pdbx_seq_one_letter_code
_entity_poly.pdbx_strand_id
1 'polypeptide(L)'
;MTPEEKKKLYYAIGYEGEDTSTSTYPEGYIDIDLAIQLKLLDVNIWSKFNENDAQFRVIARALIPDTGLIFKRRPAKSAIAIFVDFGSFQVFGMATDLQQSEFSNINRPVLAQPVSQSLSTSNQQKFLQVEFETNPLDGSSDYRVKIVSQSLEIKYNA
;
A
#
# COMPACT_ATOMS: atom_id res chain seq x y z
N MET A 1 54.28 4.84 -16.99
CA MET A 1 53.79 4.25 -15.73
C MET A 1 53.74 2.76 -15.90
N THR A 2 54.39 2.03 -15.00
CA THR A 2 54.21 0.59 -14.92
C THR A 2 52.84 0.27 -14.28
N PRO A 3 52.25 -0.91 -14.54
CA PRO A 3 51.00 -1.32 -13.90
C PRO A 3 51.09 -1.34 -12.37
N GLU A 4 52.28 -1.63 -11.83
CA GLU A 4 52.57 -1.66 -10.40
C GLU A 4 52.55 -0.26 -9.76
N GLU A 5 53.15 0.73 -10.43
CA GLU A 5 53.10 2.13 -10.01
C GLU A 5 51.67 2.68 -10.02
N LYS A 6 50.88 2.30 -11.03
CA LYS A 6 49.46 2.66 -11.14
C LYS A 6 48.66 2.13 -9.95
N LYS A 7 48.87 0.86 -9.59
CA LYS A 7 48.19 0.21 -8.46
C LYS A 7 48.59 0.83 -7.11
N LYS A 8 49.87 1.15 -6.92
CA LYS A 8 50.37 1.78 -5.69
C LYS A 8 49.82 3.21 -5.52
N LEU A 9 49.73 3.97 -6.61
CA LEU A 9 49.12 5.31 -6.61
C LEU A 9 47.63 5.23 -6.25
N TYR A 10 46.89 4.34 -6.91
CA TYR A 10 45.47 4.06 -6.66
C TYR A 10 45.19 3.68 -5.20
N TYR A 11 45.97 2.77 -4.64
CA TYR A 11 45.88 2.43 -3.22
C TYR A 11 46.17 3.63 -2.30
N ALA A 12 47.20 4.42 -2.61
CA ALA A 12 47.61 5.56 -1.78
C ALA A 12 46.57 6.69 -1.75
N ILE A 13 45.76 6.83 -2.80
CA ILE A 13 44.68 7.84 -2.88
C ILE A 13 43.31 7.25 -2.53
N GLY A 14 43.24 6.01 -2.04
CA GLY A 14 41.99 5.33 -1.69
C GLY A 14 41.07 5.04 -2.88
N TYR A 15 41.63 5.01 -4.10
CA TYR A 15 40.90 4.73 -5.33
C TYR A 15 41.13 3.28 -5.72
N GLU A 16 40.22 2.38 -5.39
CA GLU A 16 40.26 1.01 -5.91
C GLU A 16 39.86 1.05 -7.40
N GLY A 17 40.81 0.80 -8.31
CA GLY A 17 40.69 1.14 -9.73
C GLY A 17 39.50 0.52 -10.48
N GLU A 18 39.12 1.16 -11.59
CA GLU A 18 38.18 0.83 -12.71
C GLU A 18 36.84 0.12 -12.44
N ASP A 19 36.75 -0.74 -11.44
CA ASP A 19 35.51 -1.31 -10.89
C ASP A 19 35.04 -0.51 -9.66
N THR A 20 35.01 0.83 -9.76
CA THR A 20 34.47 1.70 -8.71
C THR A 20 32.94 1.61 -8.66
N SER A 21 32.43 0.46 -8.23
CA SER A 21 31.05 0.28 -7.76
C SER A 21 30.95 0.46 -6.24
N THR A 22 32.08 0.62 -5.53
CA THR A 22 32.14 0.92 -4.10
C THR A 22 31.82 2.39 -3.82
N SER A 23 30.69 2.88 -4.33
CA SER A 23 30.02 4.02 -3.72
C SER A 23 29.51 3.54 -2.37
N THR A 24 30.33 3.65 -1.33
CA THR A 24 29.93 3.33 0.05
C THR A 24 28.93 4.39 0.50
N TYR A 25 27.66 4.17 0.18
CA TYR A 25 26.58 5.03 0.65
C TYR A 25 26.51 4.98 2.18
N PRO A 26 26.25 6.10 2.86
CA PRO A 26 25.96 6.10 4.29
C PRO A 26 24.83 5.11 4.61
N GLU A 27 24.85 4.46 5.77
CA GLU A 27 23.85 3.42 6.10
C GLU A 27 22.40 3.92 6.02
N GLY A 28 22.17 5.19 6.36
CA GLY A 28 20.86 5.83 6.31
C GLY A 28 20.49 6.45 4.95
N TYR A 29 21.36 6.38 3.94
CA TYR A 29 21.09 6.99 2.65
C TYR A 29 19.94 6.27 1.93
N ILE A 30 18.98 7.05 1.44
CA ILE A 30 17.83 6.56 0.68
C ILE A 30 18.02 6.99 -0.76
N ASP A 31 18.17 6.01 -1.67
CA ASP A 31 18.36 6.29 -3.10
C ASP A 31 17.06 6.30 -3.89
N ILE A 32 16.05 5.57 -3.40
CA ILE A 32 14.68 5.60 -3.91
C ILE A 32 13.75 5.94 -2.75
N ASP A 33 12.98 7.00 -2.90
CA ASP A 33 11.86 7.36 -2.03
C ASP A 33 10.62 7.63 -2.90
N LEU A 34 9.73 6.66 -2.98
CA LEU A 34 8.53 6.68 -3.82
C LEU A 34 7.30 6.74 -2.91
N ALA A 35 6.56 7.83 -3.00
CA ALA A 35 5.26 7.98 -2.34
C ALA A 35 4.14 7.97 -3.38
N ILE A 36 3.16 7.09 -3.21
CA ILE A 36 1.96 6.99 -4.04
C ILE A 36 0.75 7.20 -3.13
N GLN A 37 -0.15 8.06 -3.56
CA GLN A 37 -1.43 8.27 -2.88
C GLN A 37 -2.56 8.02 -3.87
N LEU A 38 -3.44 7.10 -3.51
CA LEU A 38 -4.66 6.79 -4.23
C LEU A 38 -5.85 7.34 -3.44
N LYS A 39 -6.48 8.39 -3.98
CA LYS A 39 -7.62 9.06 -3.32
C LYS A 39 -8.82 8.13 -3.13
N LEU A 40 -9.10 7.31 -4.13
CA LEU A 40 -10.23 6.38 -4.12
C LEU A 40 -9.93 5.20 -5.02
N LEU A 41 -10.09 4.00 -4.47
CA LEU A 41 -10.25 2.77 -5.24
C LEU A 41 -11.72 2.36 -5.19
N ASP A 42 -12.34 2.21 -6.36
CA ASP A 42 -13.75 1.86 -6.52
C ASP A 42 -13.85 0.57 -7.36
N VAL A 43 -14.31 -0.50 -6.71
CA VAL A 43 -14.42 -1.83 -7.31
C VAL A 43 -15.88 -2.23 -7.37
N ASN A 44 -16.36 -2.55 -8.58
CA ASN A 44 -17.77 -2.85 -8.83
C ASN A 44 -17.92 -4.27 -9.38
N ILE A 45 -18.88 -5.02 -8.84
CA ILE A 45 -19.29 -6.32 -9.35
C ILE A 45 -20.60 -6.13 -10.11
N TRP A 46 -20.58 -6.50 -11.38
CA TRP A 46 -21.70 -6.37 -12.29
C TRP A 46 -22.32 -7.74 -12.56
N SER A 47 -23.63 -7.86 -12.46
CA SER A 47 -24.36 -9.07 -12.82
C SER A 47 -25.69 -8.74 -13.49
N LYS A 48 -26.19 -9.69 -14.27
CA LYS A 48 -27.60 -9.73 -14.66
C LYS A 48 -28.40 -10.38 -13.55
N PHE A 49 -29.65 -9.97 -13.33
CA PHE A 49 -30.52 -10.65 -12.37
C PHE A 49 -31.13 -11.90 -12.96
N ASN A 50 -31.48 -11.85 -14.26
CA ASN A 50 -31.99 -12.98 -15.01
C ASN A 50 -31.27 -13.13 -16.36
N GLU A 51 -31.26 -14.33 -16.93
CA GLU A 51 -30.69 -14.58 -18.28
C GLU A 51 -31.35 -13.70 -19.35
N ASN A 52 -32.62 -13.37 -19.15
CA ASN A 52 -33.41 -12.52 -20.04
C ASN A 52 -33.20 -11.01 -19.82
N ASP A 53 -32.43 -10.59 -18.81
CA ASP A 53 -32.13 -9.17 -18.63
C ASP A 53 -31.18 -8.67 -19.71
N ALA A 54 -31.56 -7.55 -20.32
CA ALA A 54 -30.76 -6.87 -21.34
C ALA A 54 -29.58 -6.10 -20.74
N GLN A 55 -29.59 -5.78 -19.43
CA GLN A 55 -28.63 -4.86 -18.81
C GLN A 55 -27.96 -5.47 -17.57
N PHE A 56 -26.66 -5.23 -17.43
CA PHE A 56 -25.92 -5.50 -16.21
C PHE A 56 -26.17 -4.41 -15.17
N ARG A 57 -26.17 -4.80 -13.90
CA ARG A 57 -26.33 -3.87 -12.76
C ARG A 57 -25.27 -4.13 -11.71
N VAL A 58 -24.94 -3.11 -10.92
CA VAL A 58 -23.95 -3.23 -9.84
C VAL A 58 -24.60 -3.91 -8.64
N ILE A 59 -24.26 -5.19 -8.44
CA ILE A 59 -24.77 -5.99 -7.32
C ILE A 59 -23.97 -5.79 -6.03
N ALA A 60 -22.69 -5.39 -6.16
CA ALA A 60 -21.85 -5.03 -5.04
C ALA A 60 -20.81 -3.98 -5.46
N ARG A 61 -20.51 -3.05 -4.57
CA ARG A 61 -19.53 -1.99 -4.75
C ARG A 61 -18.64 -1.87 -3.53
N ALA A 62 -17.34 -1.94 -3.69
CA ALA A 62 -16.36 -1.72 -2.64
C ALA A 62 -15.63 -0.39 -2.87
N LEU A 63 -15.60 0.45 -1.84
CA LEU A 63 -14.92 1.74 -1.82
C LEU A 63 -13.81 1.72 -0.78
N ILE A 64 -12.61 2.06 -1.23
CA ILE A 64 -11.40 2.11 -0.42
C ILE A 64 -10.77 3.50 -0.63
N PRO A 65 -11.23 4.52 0.10
CA PRO A 65 -10.65 5.85 0.01
C PRO A 65 -9.31 5.92 0.78
N ASP A 66 -8.51 6.92 0.42
CA ASP A 66 -7.31 7.32 1.13
C ASP A 66 -6.33 6.15 1.36
N THR A 67 -5.85 5.57 0.26
CA THR A 67 -4.82 4.53 0.28
C THR A 67 -3.45 5.14 -0.01
N GLY A 68 -2.47 4.89 0.83
CA GLY A 68 -1.08 5.35 0.69
C GLY A 68 -0.11 4.18 0.55
N LEU A 69 0.92 4.40 -0.26
CA LEU A 69 2.08 3.52 -0.39
C LEU A 69 3.35 4.37 -0.30
N ILE A 70 4.29 3.98 0.55
CA ILE A 70 5.63 4.52 0.59
C ILE A 70 6.60 3.37 0.36
N PHE A 71 7.46 3.50 -0.65
CA PHE A 71 8.54 2.57 -0.93
C PHE A 71 9.87 3.30 -0.80
N LYS A 72 10.74 2.80 0.09
CA LYS A 72 12.07 3.34 0.31
C LYS A 72 13.11 2.26 0.08
N ARG A 73 14.23 2.62 -0.54
CA ARG A 73 15.40 1.74 -0.69
C ARG A 73 16.64 2.40 -0.11
N ARG A 74 17.41 1.63 0.66
CA ARG A 74 18.75 2.02 1.12
C ARG A 74 19.79 1.10 0.48
N PRO A 75 20.65 1.61 -0.41
CA PRO A 75 21.58 0.78 -1.17
C PRO A 75 22.69 0.17 -0.32
N ALA A 76 23.08 0.83 0.79
CA ALA A 76 24.21 0.41 1.64
C ALA A 76 24.10 -1.03 2.19
N LYS A 77 22.88 -1.50 2.46
CA LYS A 77 22.59 -2.86 2.96
C LYS A 77 21.56 -3.59 2.10
N SER A 78 21.35 -3.15 0.86
CA SER A 78 20.25 -3.62 -0.01
C SER A 78 18.91 -3.68 0.74
N ALA A 79 18.65 -2.66 1.58
CA ALA A 79 17.50 -2.61 2.46
C ALA A 79 16.31 -1.99 1.72
N ILE A 80 15.12 -2.56 1.90
CA ILE A 80 13.87 -2.02 1.38
C ILE A 80 12.90 -1.80 2.53
N ALA A 81 12.09 -0.75 2.43
CA ALA A 81 11.00 -0.48 3.36
C ALA A 81 9.74 -0.13 2.57
N ILE A 82 8.63 -0.79 2.91
CA ILE A 82 7.32 -0.65 2.29
C ILE A 82 6.33 -0.31 3.38
N PHE A 83 5.65 0.81 3.25
CA PHE A 83 4.56 1.21 4.12
C PHE A 83 3.30 1.32 3.27
N VAL A 84 2.30 0.53 3.60
CA VAL A 84 0.98 0.55 2.96
C VAL A 84 -0.03 0.96 4.00
N ASP A 85 -0.92 1.88 3.66
CA ASP A 85 -2.05 2.22 4.49
C ASP A 85 -3.34 2.31 3.70
N PHE A 86 -4.43 1.92 4.36
CA PHE A 86 -5.78 1.96 3.82
C PHE A 86 -6.63 2.74 4.81
N GLY A 87 -7.13 3.92 4.41
CA GLY A 87 -7.90 4.80 5.29
C GLY A 87 -9.21 4.17 5.74
N SER A 88 -10.02 3.66 4.81
CA SER A 88 -11.33 3.05 5.05
C SER A 88 -11.59 1.89 4.09
N PHE A 89 -12.59 1.07 4.39
CA PHE A 89 -13.05 -0.01 3.52
C PHE A 89 -14.56 -0.18 3.67
N GLN A 90 -15.35 0.17 2.65
CA GLN A 90 -16.81 0.05 2.70
C GLN A 90 -17.31 -0.78 1.53
N VAL A 91 -18.18 -1.75 1.81
CA VAL A 91 -18.84 -2.56 0.80
C VAL A 91 -20.33 -2.31 0.86
N PHE A 92 -20.90 -1.98 -0.29
CA PHE A 92 -22.31 -1.71 -0.51
C PHE A 92 -22.91 -2.79 -1.39
N GLY A 93 -24.17 -3.14 -1.14
CA GLY A 93 -24.95 -4.06 -1.97
C GLY A 93 -25.64 -3.36 -3.13
N MET A 94 -26.62 -4.04 -3.72
CA MET A 94 -27.43 -3.50 -4.81
C MET A 94 -28.19 -2.25 -4.40
N ALA A 95 -28.31 -1.27 -5.30
CA ALA A 95 -29.20 -0.12 -5.12
C ALA A 95 -30.65 -0.60 -4.96
N THR A 96 -31.32 -0.12 -3.91
CA THR A 96 -32.73 -0.44 -3.67
C THR A 96 -33.68 0.40 -4.53
N ASP A 97 -33.19 1.49 -5.11
CA ASP A 97 -33.92 2.39 -6.00
C ASP A 97 -33.25 2.45 -7.38
N LEU A 98 -33.98 2.04 -8.40
CA LEU A 98 -33.51 1.95 -9.79
C LEU A 98 -33.48 3.30 -10.52
N GLN A 99 -34.05 4.36 -9.93
CA GLN A 99 -33.98 5.70 -10.51
C GLN A 99 -32.68 6.42 -10.20
N GLN A 100 -31.86 5.88 -9.29
CA GLN A 100 -30.58 6.47 -8.92
C GLN A 100 -29.43 5.92 -9.76
N SER A 101 -28.37 6.72 -9.90
CA SER A 101 -27.13 6.31 -10.56
C SER A 101 -26.60 5.00 -9.97
N GLU A 102 -26.17 4.06 -10.82
CA GLU A 102 -25.44 2.85 -10.41
C GLU A 102 -24.21 3.18 -9.55
N PHE A 103 -23.69 4.40 -9.62
CA PHE A 103 -22.56 4.90 -8.81
C PHE A 103 -22.99 5.75 -7.60
N SER A 104 -24.29 5.78 -7.28
CA SER A 104 -24.78 6.36 -6.03
C SER A 104 -24.61 5.37 -4.88
N ASN A 105 -24.11 5.86 -3.74
CA ASN A 105 -24.14 5.11 -2.47
C ASN A 105 -25.44 5.33 -1.70
N ILE A 106 -26.26 6.29 -2.13
CA ILE A 106 -27.53 6.60 -1.49
C ILE A 106 -28.45 5.39 -1.69
N ASN A 107 -29.10 4.95 -0.60
CA ASN A 107 -30.02 3.80 -0.59
C ASN A 107 -29.40 2.45 -0.98
N ARG A 108 -28.07 2.28 -0.91
CA ARG A 108 -27.43 0.96 -0.94
C ARG A 108 -27.26 0.41 0.47
N PRO A 109 -27.57 -0.88 0.71
CA PRO A 109 -27.31 -1.51 2.01
C PRO A 109 -25.80 -1.64 2.21
N VAL A 110 -25.31 -1.25 3.40
CA VAL A 110 -23.91 -1.49 3.78
C VAL A 110 -23.75 -2.96 4.16
N LEU A 111 -22.94 -3.69 3.38
CA LEU A 111 -22.65 -5.11 3.60
C LEU A 111 -21.45 -5.30 4.51
N ALA A 112 -20.44 -4.44 4.39
CA ALA A 112 -19.26 -4.48 5.26
C ALA A 112 -18.66 -3.09 5.47
N GLN A 113 -18.19 -2.82 6.69
CA GLN A 113 -17.47 -1.59 7.05
C GLN A 113 -16.64 -1.82 8.33
N PRO A 114 -15.61 -1.01 8.63
CA PRO A 114 -14.86 -1.13 9.87
C PRO A 114 -15.75 -0.82 11.07
N VAL A 115 -15.59 -1.56 12.17
CA VAL A 115 -16.39 -1.40 13.40
C VAL A 115 -16.31 0.02 13.96
N SER A 116 -15.13 0.65 13.87
CA SER A 116 -14.88 2.04 14.26
C SER A 116 -15.81 3.05 13.56
N GLN A 117 -16.11 2.81 12.27
CA GLN A 117 -17.01 3.64 11.47
C GLN A 117 -18.47 3.36 11.81
N SER A 118 -18.81 2.10 12.09
CA SER A 118 -20.15 1.73 12.57
C SER A 118 -20.48 2.40 13.90
N LEU A 119 -19.51 2.46 14.82
CA LEU A 119 -19.67 3.03 16.15
C LEU A 119 -19.38 4.54 16.22
N SER A 120 -19.15 5.21 15.09
CA SER A 120 -18.83 6.66 15.02
C SER A 120 -17.71 7.08 16.00
N THR A 121 -16.74 6.21 16.23
CA THR A 121 -15.68 6.48 17.22
C THR A 121 -14.69 7.47 16.61
N SER A 122 -14.38 8.57 17.32
CA SER A 122 -13.57 9.69 16.81
C SER A 122 -12.10 9.35 16.52
N ASN A 123 -11.69 8.10 16.71
CA ASN A 123 -10.33 7.69 16.42
C ASN A 123 -10.20 7.45 14.92
N GLN A 124 -9.55 8.38 14.23
CA GLN A 124 -9.11 8.31 12.82
C GLN A 124 -8.05 7.21 12.62
N GLN A 125 -8.35 6.00 13.06
CA GLN A 125 -7.51 4.84 12.82
C GLN A 125 -7.76 4.34 11.41
N LYS A 126 -6.68 4.16 10.66
CA LYS A 126 -6.71 3.56 9.33
C LYS A 126 -7.21 2.12 9.42
N PHE A 127 -7.99 1.68 8.44
CA PHE A 127 -8.54 0.33 8.39
C PHE A 127 -7.45 -0.75 8.41
N LEU A 128 -6.39 -0.57 7.62
CA LEU A 128 -5.27 -1.49 7.54
C LEU A 128 -3.96 -0.71 7.35
N GLN A 129 -2.93 -1.08 8.10
CA GLN A 129 -1.57 -0.58 7.96
C GLN A 129 -0.63 -1.77 7.89
N VAL A 130 0.24 -1.78 6.89
CA VAL A 130 1.27 -2.80 6.69
C VAL A 130 2.60 -2.09 6.57
N GLU A 131 3.51 -2.39 7.47
CA GLU A 131 4.89 -1.92 7.44
C GLU A 131 5.78 -3.15 7.24
N PHE A 132 6.61 -3.13 6.20
CA PHE A 132 7.57 -4.17 5.90
C PHE A 132 8.94 -3.55 5.68
N GLU A 133 9.97 -4.09 6.34
CA GLU A 133 11.34 -3.64 6.17
C GLU A 133 12.29 -4.84 6.10
N THR A 134 13.32 -4.74 5.26
CA THR A 134 14.53 -5.57 5.33
C THR A 134 15.67 -4.76 5.91
N ASN A 135 16.55 -5.39 6.70
CA ASN A 135 17.70 -4.75 7.34
C ASN A 135 17.36 -3.38 7.95
N PRO A 136 16.41 -3.29 8.91
CA PRO A 136 16.05 -2.07 9.62
C PRO A 136 17.29 -1.36 10.20
N LEU A 137 17.22 -0.03 10.32
CA LEU A 137 18.36 0.81 10.73
C LEU A 137 18.83 0.55 12.16
N ASP A 138 17.92 0.11 13.03
CA ASP A 138 18.24 -0.25 14.41
C ASP A 138 18.96 -1.60 14.53
N GLY A 139 19.07 -2.36 13.44
CA GLY A 139 19.75 -3.65 13.40
C GLY A 139 19.06 -4.74 14.24
N SER A 140 17.78 -4.58 14.58
CA SER A 140 17.11 -5.54 15.47
C SER A 140 16.90 -6.92 14.85
N SER A 141 16.78 -6.98 13.52
CA SER A 141 16.40 -8.17 12.76
C SER A 141 16.79 -8.01 11.28
N ASP A 142 16.79 -9.11 10.52
CA ASP A 142 16.99 -9.06 9.06
C ASP A 142 15.70 -8.65 8.31
N TYR A 143 14.55 -8.98 8.88
CA TYR A 143 13.22 -8.67 8.35
C TYR A 143 12.32 -8.17 9.48
N ARG A 144 11.43 -7.23 9.17
CA ARG A 144 10.42 -6.71 10.08
C ARG A 144 9.10 -6.58 9.34
N VAL A 145 8.04 -7.16 9.89
CA VAL A 145 6.67 -7.00 9.40
C VAL A 145 5.81 -6.54 10.57
N LYS A 146 5.06 -5.47 10.38
CA LYS A 146 4.06 -4.99 11.33
C LYS A 146 2.75 -4.78 10.59
N ILE A 147 1.70 -5.44 11.08
CA ILE A 147 0.37 -5.34 10.51
C ILE A 147 -0.56 -4.86 11.62
N VAL A 148 -1.25 -3.76 11.36
CA VAL A 148 -2.28 -3.22 12.26
C VAL A 148 -3.56 -3.13 11.46
N SER A 149 -4.63 -3.74 11.94
CA SER A 149 -5.92 -3.72 11.27
C SER A 149 -7.05 -3.44 12.26
N GLN A 150 -8.13 -2.87 11.74
CA GLN A 150 -9.39 -2.74 12.46
C GLN A 150 -10.32 -3.92 12.15
N SER A 151 -11.13 -4.30 13.14
CA SER A 151 -12.18 -5.28 12.93
C SER A 151 -13.20 -4.79 11.92
N LEU A 152 -13.66 -5.70 11.05
CA LEU A 152 -14.69 -5.45 10.05
C LEU A 152 -16.04 -5.97 10.55
N GLU A 153 -17.06 -5.11 10.52
CA GLU A 153 -18.45 -5.50 10.71
C GLU A 153 -19.02 -5.94 9.37
N ILE A 154 -19.59 -7.15 9.32
CA ILE A 154 -20.29 -7.68 8.15
C ILE A 154 -21.76 -7.84 8.51
N LYS A 155 -22.65 -7.20 7.74
CA LYS A 155 -24.10 -7.27 7.94
C LYS A 155 -24.68 -8.22 6.90
N TYR A 156 -25.30 -9.29 7.40
CA TYR A 156 -26.06 -10.23 6.60
C TYR A 156 -27.51 -10.19 7.06
N ASN A 157 -28.43 -9.98 6.12
CA ASN A 157 -29.87 -10.07 6.35
C ASN A 157 -30.37 -11.26 5.51
N ALA A 158 -30.82 -12.31 6.20
CA ALA A 158 -31.30 -13.56 5.62
C ALA A 158 -32.79 -13.49 5.29
#